data_AF-A0A556C2X9-F1
#
_entry.id   AF-A0A556C2X9-F1
#
_cell.length_a   1.000
_cell.length_b   1.000
_cell.length_c   1.000
_cell.angle_alpha   90.00
_cell.angle_beta   90.00
_cell.angle_gamma   90.00
#
_symmetry.space_group_name_H-M   'P 1'
#
loop_
_entity.id
_entity.type
_entity.pdbx_description
1 polymer ?
#
loop_
_entity_poly.entity_id
_entity_poly.type
_entity_poly.pdbx_seq_one_letter_code
_entity_poly.pdbx_strand_id
1 'polypeptide(L)' 'MEKPFPLFFEKVIEAAEVSAERVLYVGDRLDDDVLPAQRAGMRAALLIRGR' A
#
# COMPACT_ATOMS: atom_id res chain seq x y z
N MET A 1 15.92 -9.23 -7.36
CA MET A 1 14.94 -8.25 -7.85
C MET A 1 13.92 -8.10 -6.73
N GLU A 2 14.19 -7.23 -5.77
CA GLU A 2 13.43 -7.16 -4.51
C GLU A 2 12.55 -5.92 -4.46
N LYS A 3 11.38 -6.12 -3.85
CA LYS A 3 10.38 -5.11 -3.53
C LYS A 3 10.95 -4.02 -2.59
N PRO A 4 10.27 -2.86 -2.48
CA PRO A 4 9.15 -2.44 -3.31
C PRO A 4 9.70 -1.66 -4.49
N PHE A 5 9.39 -2.13 -5.71
CA PHE A 5 9.50 -1.26 -6.87
C PHE A 5 8.69 0.00 -6.56
N PRO A 6 9.30 1.20 -6.59
CA PRO A 6 8.61 2.44 -6.22
C PRO A 6 7.24 2.60 -6.90
N LEU A 7 7.13 2.05 -8.11
CA LEU A 7 5.96 2.09 -8.97
C LEU A 7 4.81 1.15 -8.58
N PHE A 8 4.97 0.24 -7.60
CA PHE A 8 3.90 -0.70 -7.26
C PHE A 8 2.64 0.03 -6.77
N PHE A 9 2.79 0.91 -5.79
CA PHE A 9 1.66 1.64 -5.22
C PHE A 9 1.09 2.67 -6.20
N GLU A 10 1.94 3.28 -7.02
CA GLU A 10 1.50 4.18 -8.10
C GLU A 10 0.58 3.45 -9.10
N LYS A 11 0.97 2.24 -9.53
CA LYS A 11 0.14 1.43 -10.43
C LYS A 11 -1.17 0.97 -9.81
N VAL A 12 -1.20 0.73 -8.49
CA VAL A 12 -2.44 0.44 -7.77
C VAL A 12 -3.37 1.64 -7.78
N ILE A 13 -2.85 2.86 -7.57
CA ILE A 13 -3.64 4.10 -7.64
C ILE A 13 -4.19 4.30 -9.05
N GLU A 14 -3.34 4.14 -10.07
CA GLU A 14 -3.72 4.25 -11.48
C GLU A 14 -4.86 3.27 -11.82
N ALA A 15 -4.71 2.00 -11.43
CA ALA A 15 -5.71 0.97 -11.69
C ALA A 15 -7.01 1.15 -10.88
N ALA A 16 -6.97 1.81 -9.73
CA ALA A 16 -8.14 2.07 -8.91
C ALA A 16 -8.99 3.24 -9.41
N GLU A 17 -8.48 4.06 -10.34
CA GLU A 17 -9.15 5.22 -10.94
C GLU A 17 -9.73 6.21 -9.91
N VAL A 18 -9.10 6.29 -8.74
CA VAL A 18 -9.43 7.23 -7.66
C VAL A 18 -8.15 7.84 -7.10
N SER A 19 -8.27 8.98 -6.43
CA SER A 19 -7.14 9.61 -5.76
C SER A 19 -6.61 8.73 -4.63
N ALA A 20 -5.30 8.82 -4.35
CA ALA A 20 -4.60 7.95 -3.41
C ALA A 20 -5.25 7.95 -2.02
N GLU A 21 -5.73 9.11 -1.54
CA GLU A 21 -6.38 9.26 -0.24
C GLU A 21 -7.71 8.50 -0.11
N ARG A 22 -8.29 8.07 -1.24
CA ARG A 22 -9.50 7.22 -1.29
C ARG A 22 -9.19 5.73 -1.36
N VAL A 23 -7.92 5.34 -1.50
CA VAL A 23 -7.48 3.95 -1.49
C VAL A 23 -7.13 3.53 -0.05
N LEU A 24 -7.68 2.40 0.41
CA LEU A 24 -7.23 1.71 1.61
C LEU A 24 -6.41 0.50 1.22
N TYR A 25 -5.10 0.55 1.46
CA TYR A 25 -4.21 -0.60 1.31
C TYR A 25 -4.23 -1.46 2.57
N VAL A 26 -4.37 -2.78 2.42
CA VAL A 26 -4.36 -3.74 3.53
C VAL A 26 -3.20 -4.70 3.31
N GLY A 27 -2.28 -4.76 4.27
CA GLY A 27 -1.13 -5.67 4.24
C GLY A 27 -0.76 -6.15 5.65
N ASP A 28 0.10 -7.15 5.75
CA ASP A 28 0.48 -7.77 7.02
C ASP A 28 1.91 -7.41 7.46
N ARG A 29 2.66 -6.67 6.65
CA ARG A 29 4.01 -6.21 6.96
C ARG A 29 4.11 -4.70 7.05
N LEU A 30 4.64 -4.20 8.15
CA LEU A 30 4.78 -2.75 8.36
C LEU A 30 5.69 -2.11 7.30
N ASP A 31 6.87 -2.67 7.07
CA ASP A 31 7.90 -2.07 6.22
C ASP A 31 7.66 -2.26 4.72
N ASP A 32 7.03 -3.39 4.35
CA ASP A 32 6.80 -3.77 2.94
C ASP A 32 5.46 -3.28 2.39
N ASP A 33 4.44 -3.17 3.26
CA ASP A 33 3.06 -2.88 2.85
C ASP A 33 2.59 -1.51 3.36
N VAL A 34 2.61 -1.34 4.68
CA VAL A 34 1.91 -0.22 5.35
C VAL A 34 2.65 1.10 5.15
N LEU A 35 3.93 1.17 5.51
CA LEU A 35 4.71 2.41 5.39
C LEU A 35 4.89 2.82 3.91
N PRO A 36 5.18 1.92 2.96
CA PRO A 36 5.24 2.28 1.55
C PRO A 36 3.90 2.78 0.98
N ALA A 37 2.77 2.15 1.33
CA ALA A 37 1.45 2.63 0.90
C ALA A 37 1.14 4.04 1.43
N GLN A 38 1.47 4.32 2.69
CA GLN A 38 1.33 5.66 3.27
C GLN A 38 2.22 6.69 2.55
N ARG A 39 3.47 6.33 2.22
CA ARG A 39 4.36 7.21 1.45
C ARG A 39 3.83 7.50 0.04
N ALA A 40 3.06 6.58 -0.54
CA ALA A 40 2.37 6.78 -1.81
C ALA A 40 1.07 7.61 -1.69
N GLY A 41 0.72 8.09 -0.49
CA GLY A 41 -0.48 8.92 -0.25
C GLY A 41 -1.75 8.12 0.04
N MET A 42 -1.66 6.79 0.15
CA MET A 42 -2.81 5.95 0.48
C MET A 42 -3.11 5.95 1.98
N ARG A 43 -4.35 5.59 2.33
CA ARG A 43 -4.66 5.09 3.67
C ARG A 43 -4.15 3.64 3.76
N ALA A 44 -3.67 3.23 4.93
CA ALA A 44 -3.17 1.87 5.14
C ALA A 44 -3.73 1.26 6.43
N ALA A 45 -3.99 -0.05 6.40
CA ALA A 45 -4.35 -0.85 7.56
C ALA A 45 -3.39 -2.04 7.69
N LEU A 46 -2.83 -2.21 8.89
CA LEU A 46 -2.03 -3.37 9.24
C LEU A 46 -2.96 -4.51 9.65
N LEU A 47 -2.92 -5.61 8.89
CA LEU A 47 -3.63 -6.83 9.22
C LEU A 47 -2.81 -7.64 10.23
N ILE A 48 -3.28 -7.68 11.48
CA ILE A 48 -2.71 -8.56 12.49
C ILE A 48 -3.30 -9.96 12.29
N ARG A 49 -2.48 -10.90 11.81
CA ARG A 49 -2.90 -12.29 11.64
C ARG A 49 -2.96 -12.97 13.03
N GLY A 50 -4.08 -13.62 13.32
CA GLY A 50 -4.24 -14.46 14.50
C GLY A 50 -3.33 -15.70 14.44
N ARG A 51 -3.03 -16.26 15.60
CA ARG A 51 -2.34 -17.55 15.71
C ARG A 51 -3.26 -18.70 15.33
#